data_AF-A0A1B8QMP9-F1
#
_entry.id   AF-A0A1B8QMP9-F1
#
_cell.length_a   1.000
_cell.length_b   1.000
_cell.length_c   1.000
_cell.angle_alpha   90.00
_cell.angle_beta   90.00
_cell.angle_gamma   90.00
#
_symmetry.space_group_name_H-M   'P 1'
#
loop_
_entity.id
_entity.type
_entity.pdbx_description
1 polymer ?
#
loop_
_entity_poly.entity_id
_entity_poly.type
_entity_poly.pdbx_seq_one_letter_code
_entity_poly.pdbx_strand_id
1 'polypeptide(L)' 'MRLFVALLPYIQLFFFIVFAFGLGKYLIRNKLLFIYPGMKHPKATKTEYFLAGIGFALFTLSMIIRGGLGV' A
#
# COMPACT_ATOMS: atom_id res chain seq x y z
N MET A 1 23.81 8.62 -11.03
CA MET A 1 23.58 7.84 -9.78
C MET A 1 22.95 8.68 -8.66
N ARG A 2 23.49 9.84 -8.26
CA ARG A 2 22.95 10.65 -7.14
C ARG A 2 21.48 11.09 -7.30
N LEU A 3 21.07 11.48 -8.51
CA LEU A 3 19.69 11.92 -8.79
C LEU A 3 18.66 10.80 -8.61
N PHE A 4 19.02 9.58 -9.03
CA PHE A 4 18.14 8.41 -8.94
C PHE A 4 17.93 7.96 -7.49
N VAL A 5 19.00 8.02 -6.69
CA VAL A 5 18.96 7.76 -5.24
C VAL A 5 18.12 8.80 -4.50
N ALA A 6 18.23 10.07 -4.88
CA ALA A 6 17.42 11.15 -4.30
C ALA A 6 15.93 11.04 -4.68
N LEU A 7 15.61 10.47 -5.84
CA LEU A 7 14.23 10.27 -6.30
C LEU A 7 13.56 9.03 -5.68
N LEU A 8 14.35 8.04 -5.28
CA LEU A 8 13.89 6.79 -4.67
C LEU A 8 12.92 6.97 -3.49
N PRO A 9 13.17 7.86 -2.50
CA PRO A 9 12.23 8.09 -1.41
C PRO A 9 10.90 8.71 -1.86
N TYR A 10 10.88 9.54 -2.90
CA TYR A 10 9.63 10.12 -3.44
C TYR A 10 8.78 9.05 -4.13
N ILE A 11 9.43 8.12 -4.84
CA ILE A 11 8.76 6.96 -5.46
C ILE A 11 8.20 6.03 -4.37
N GLN A 12 8.98 5.77 -3.31
CA GLN A 12 8.52 5.03 -2.14
C GLN A 12 7.30 5.69 -1.48
N LEU A 13 7.33 7.00 -1.28
CA LEU A 13 6.22 7.76 -0.72
C LEU A 13 4.97 7.66 -1.60
N PHE A 14 5.12 7.75 -2.92
CA PHE A 14 4.01 7.58 -3.86
C PHE A 14 3.38 6.18 -3.74
N PHE A 15 4.19 5.11 -3.74
CA PHE A 15 3.68 3.74 -3.57
C PHE A 15 3.03 3.52 -2.21
N PHE A 16 3.56 4.14 -1.15
CA PHE A 16 2.96 4.11 0.17
C PHE A 16 1.59 4.81 0.19
N ILE A 17 1.43 5.95 -0.49
CA ILE A 17 0.14 6.65 -0.61
C ILE A 17 -0.88 5.77 -1.36
N VAL A 18 -0.48 5.14 -2.45
CA VAL A 18 -1.34 4.21 -3.22
C VAL A 18 -1.77 3.03 -2.35
N PHE A 19 -0.83 2.45 -1.60
CA PHE A 19 -1.12 1.39 -0.63
C PHE A 19 -2.08 1.86 0.47
N ALA A 20 -1.82 3.00 1.10
CA ALA A 20 -2.63 3.57 2.17
C ALA A 20 -4.05 3.90 1.70
N PHE A 21 -4.20 4.38 0.46
CA PHE A 21 -5.52 4.64 -0.14
C PHE A 21 -6.28 3.33 -0.41
N GLY A 22 -5.61 2.31 -0.96
CA GLY A 22 -6.19 0.98 -1.17
C GLY A 22 -6.62 0.32 0.16
N LEU A 23 -5.75 0.38 1.16
CA LEU A 23 -6.01 -0.12 2.51
C LEU A 23 -7.13 0.67 3.20
N GLY A 24 -7.13 2.00 3.08
CA GLY A 24 -8.17 2.86 3.64
C GLY A 24 -9.55 2.55 3.06
N LYS A 25 -9.67 2.43 1.73
CA LYS A 25 -10.93 1.99 1.11
C LYS A 25 -11.35 0.60 1.58
N TYR A 26 -10.42 -0.35 1.64
CA TYR A 26 -10.69 -1.69 2.15
C TYR A 26 -11.19 -1.69 3.60
N LEU A 27 -10.56 -0.92 4.50
CA LEU A 27 -10.91 -0.83 5.92
C LEU A 27 -12.28 -0.16 6.14
N ILE A 28 -12.54 0.96 5.45
CA ILE A 28 -13.82 1.68 5.49
C ILE A 28 -14.94 0.76 4.99
N ARG A 29 -14.72 0.09 3.86
CA ARG A 29 -15.74 -0.76 3.23
C ARG A 29 -16.01 -2.00 4.06
N ASN A 30 -14.99 -2.66 4.59
CA ASN A 30 -15.17 -3.83 5.46
C ASN A 30 -15.65 -3.50 6.88
N LYS A 31 -15.86 -2.22 7.22
CA LYS A 31 -16.24 -1.74 8.57
C LYS A 31 -15.32 -2.29 9.67
N LEU A 32 -14.04 -2.50 9.34
CA LEU A 32 -13.06 -3.12 10.25
C LEU A 32 -12.69 -2.22 11.44
N LEU A 33 -13.06 -0.93 11.41
CA LEU A 33 -12.87 0.01 12.53
C LEU A 33 -13.92 -0.17 13.64
N PHE A 34 -15.05 -0.82 13.36
CA PHE A 34 -16.11 -1.08 14.33
C PHE A 34 -16.62 -2.51 14.14
N ILE A 35 -15.82 -3.50 14.57
CA ILE A 35 -16.18 -4.92 14.44
C ILE A 35 -17.24 -5.25 15.48
N TYR A 36 -18.46 -5.54 15.02
CA TYR A 36 -19.56 -6.07 15.83
C TYR A 36 -19.80 -7.55 15.47
N PRO A 37 -19.97 -8.45 16.45
CA PRO A 37 -20.29 -9.85 16.17
C PRO A 37 -21.62 -9.94 15.42
N GLY A 38 -21.61 -10.56 14.23
CA GLY A 38 -22.80 -10.75 13.38
C GLY A 38 -22.89 -9.86 12.12
N MET A 39 -21.91 -9.00 11.84
CA MET A 39 -21.92 -8.22 10.60
C MET A 39 -21.52 -9.05 9.37
N LYS A 40 -22.35 -8.98 8.31
CA LYS A 40 -21.94 -9.43 6.96
C LYS A 40 -20.84 -8.51 6.44
N HIS A 41 -19.60 -8.99 6.43
CA HIS A 41 -18.49 -8.26 5.81
C HIS A 41 -18.74 -8.13 4.29
N PRO A 42 -18.83 -6.91 3.74
CA PRO A 42 -18.98 -6.73 2.31
C PRO A 42 -17.73 -7.24 1.61
N LYS A 43 -17.92 -8.07 0.58
CA LYS A 43 -16.80 -8.62 -0.21
C LYS A 43 -15.98 -7.48 -0.80
N ALA A 44 -14.70 -7.43 -0.45
CA ALA A 44 -13.77 -6.48 -1.01
C ALA A 44 -13.72 -6.61 -2.55
N THR A 45 -13.68 -5.46 -3.23
CA THR A 45 -13.68 -5.43 -4.70
C THR A 45 -12.29 -5.76 -5.21
N LYS A 46 -12.22 -6.35 -6.41
CA LYS A 46 -10.96 -6.65 -7.10
C LYS A 46 -10.01 -5.44 -7.13
N THR A 47 -10.56 -4.23 -7.26
CA THR A 47 -9.82 -2.97 -7.28
C THR A 47 -9.13 -2.64 -5.95
N GLU A 48 -9.72 -2.99 -4.80
CA GLU A 48 -9.17 -2.72 -3.46
C GLU A 48 -7.97 -3.65 -3.19
N TYR A 49 -8.12 -4.94 -3.52
CA TYR A 49 -7.01 -5.89 -3.47
C TYR A 49 -5.90 -5.53 -4.45
N PHE A 50 -6.25 -5.03 -5.64
CA PHE A 50 -5.27 -4.61 -6.62
C PHE A 50 -4.46 -3.40 -6.15
N LEU A 51 -5.12 -2.34 -5.67
CA LEU A 51 -4.47 -1.13 -5.15
C LEU A 51 -3.60 -1.42 -3.91
N ALA A 52 -4.14 -2.16 -2.94
CA ALA A 52 -3.38 -2.51 -1.74
C ALA A 52 -2.25 -3.51 -2.04
N GLY A 53 -2.53 -4.56 -2.82
CA GLY A 53 -1.54 -5.59 -3.16
C GLY A 53 -0.39 -5.05 -4.01
N ILE A 54 -0.69 -4.32 -5.08
CA ILE A 54 0.35 -3.74 -5.95
C ILE A 54 1.07 -2.58 -5.27
N GLY A 55 0.36 -1.71 -4.55
CA GLY A 55 0.98 -0.65 -3.77
C GLY A 55 2.00 -1.20 -2.76
N PHE A 56 1.62 -2.25 -2.04
CA PHE A 56 2.51 -2.93 -1.09
C PHE A 56 3.69 -3.64 -1.77
N ALA A 57 3.45 -4.35 -2.87
CA ALA A 57 4.49 -5.07 -3.60
C ALA A 57 5.55 -4.10 -4.17
N LEU A 58 5.12 -3.01 -4.81
CA LEU A 58 6.02 -1.99 -5.36
C LEU A 58 6.75 -1.21 -4.26
N PHE A 59 6.06 -0.92 -3.15
CA PHE A 59 6.69 -0.33 -1.97
C PHE A 59 7.79 -1.22 -1.37
N THR A 60 7.50 -2.51 -1.17
CA THR A 60 8.47 -3.47 -0.63
C THR A 60 9.65 -3.68 -1.58
N LEU A 61 9.39 -3.78 -2.89
CA LEU A 61 10.44 -3.90 -3.90
C LEU A 61 11.35 -2.66 -3.91
N SER A 62 10.79 -1.46 -3.83
CA SER A 62 11.56 -0.22 -3.76
C SER A 62 12.35 -0.07 -2.44
N MET A 63 11.86 -0.62 -1.32
CA MET A 63 12.62 -0.73 -0.06
C MET A 63 13.83 -1.67 -0.20
N ILE A 64 13.66 -2.84 -0.84
CA ILE A 64 14.75 -3.79 -1.07
C ILE A 64 15.82 -3.18 -1.98
N ILE A 65 15.41 -2.51 -3.06
CA ILE A 65 16.33 -1.81 -3.96
C ILE A 65 17.11 -0.73 -3.20
N ARG A 66 16.44 0.04 -2.35
CA ARG A 66 17.07 1.05 -1.50
C ARG A 66 18.09 0.44 -0.53
N GLY A 67 17.70 -0.63 0.18
CA GLY A 67 18.57 -1.35 1.12
C GLY A 67 19.79 -1.98 0.43
N GLY A 68 19.62 -2.51 -0.78
CA GLY A 68 20.71 -3.06 -1.59
C GLY A 68 21.67 -1.99 -2.16
N LEU A 69 21.19 -0.76 -2.33
CA LEU A 69 22.01 0.39 -2.72
C LEU A 69 22.72 1.06 -1.52
N GLY A 70 22.46 0.61 -0.29
CA GLY A 70 23.09 1.13 0.94
C GLY A 70 22.67 2.55 1.33
N VAL A 71 21.42 2.95 1.04
CA VAL A 71 20.87 4.31 1.26
C VAL A 71 19.66 4.29 2.19
#